data_AF-A0A537VZC3-F1
#
_entry.id   AF-A0A537VZC3-F1
#
_cell.length_a   1.000
_cell.length_b   1.000
_cell.length_c   1.000
_cell.angle_alpha   90.00
_cell.angle_beta   90.00
_cell.angle_gamma   90.00
#
_symmetry.space_group_name_H-M   'P 1'
#
loop_
_entity.id
_entity.type
_entity.pdbx_description
1 polymer ?
#
loop_
_entity_poly.entity_id
_entity_poly.type
_entity_poly.pdbx_seq_one_letter_code
_entity_poly.pdbx_strand_id
1 'polypeptide(L)'
;MFRAARYGVQARLPDAQGRLWHLGELLERRLDLVAGQAQDLGCEAELEGLRTLLARGGGAGRQRSYFEISGMDGLLRDITELTGAPRTGS
;
A
#
# COMPACT_ATOMS: atom_id res chain seq x y z
N MET A 1 4.51 15.86 -3.01
CA MET A 1 5.54 14.88 -2.62
C MET A 1 5.74 14.77 -1.11
N PHE A 2 6.20 15.80 -0.39
CA PHE A 2 6.56 15.70 1.05
C PHE A 2 5.50 15.05 1.95
N ARG A 3 4.22 15.43 1.82
CA ARG A 3 3.16 14.90 2.70
C ARG A 3 2.95 13.40 2.55
N ALA A 4 3.00 12.87 1.33
CA ALA A 4 2.86 11.43 1.09
C ALA A 4 4.03 10.65 1.69
N ALA A 5 5.25 11.16 1.55
CA ALA A 5 6.44 10.55 2.16
C ALA A 5 6.39 10.58 3.70
N ARG A 6 5.93 11.70 4.29
CA ARG A 6 5.90 11.88 5.75
C ARG A 6 4.74 11.17 6.45
N TYR A 7 3.58 11.11 5.82
CA TYR A 7 2.33 10.63 6.44
C TYR A 7 1.77 9.37 5.77
N GLY A 8 2.42 8.86 4.72
CA GLY A 8 1.95 7.68 3.99
C GLY A 8 0.52 7.88 3.47
N VAL A 9 -0.29 6.82 3.55
CA VAL A 9 -1.70 6.82 3.12
C VAL A 9 -2.61 7.75 3.95
N GLN A 10 -2.14 8.20 5.13
CA GLN A 10 -2.86 9.15 5.98
C GLN A 10 -2.62 10.62 5.56
N ALA A 11 -1.78 10.85 4.53
CA ALA A 11 -1.55 12.19 4.00
C ALA A 11 -2.84 12.82 3.47
N ARG A 12 -2.90 14.16 3.48
CA ARG A 12 -3.87 14.92 2.70
C ARG A 12 -3.16 15.64 1.56
N LEU A 13 -3.68 15.54 0.34
CA LEU A 13 -3.11 16.18 -0.85
C LEU A 13 -4.12 17.17 -1.44
N PRO A 14 -3.68 18.35 -1.91
CA PRO A 14 -4.54 19.25 -2.66
C PRO A 14 -4.84 18.68 -4.05
N ASP A 15 -6.07 18.87 -4.53
CA ASP A 15 -6.40 18.69 -5.95
C ASP A 15 -6.03 19.93 -6.78
N ALA A 16 -6.36 19.93 -8.08
CA ALA A 16 -6.07 21.03 -8.99
C ALA A 16 -6.74 22.36 -8.60
N GLN A 17 -7.79 22.30 -7.77
CA GLN A 17 -8.53 23.45 -7.25
C GLN A 17 -8.08 23.81 -5.82
N GLY A 18 -7.06 23.14 -5.29
CA GLY A 18 -6.52 23.37 -3.94
C GLY A 18 -7.29 22.70 -2.81
N ARG A 19 -8.33 21.91 -3.09
CA ARG A 19 -9.11 21.22 -2.05
C ARG A 19 -8.32 20.03 -1.52
N LEU A 20 -8.28 19.88 -0.19
CA LEU A 20 -7.54 18.80 0.47
C LEU A 20 -8.35 17.50 0.55
N TRP A 21 -7.81 16.44 -0.05
CA TRP A 21 -8.35 15.09 -0.04
C TRP A 21 -7.49 14.13 0.77
N HIS A 22 -8.09 13.12 1.38
CA HIS A 22 -7.34 12.03 1.99
C HIS A 22 -6.72 11.16 0.89
N LEU A 23 -5.42 10.86 1.02
CA LEU A 23 -4.70 10.09 0.01
C LEU A 23 -5.28 8.68 -0.13
N GLY A 24 -5.69 8.03 0.97
CA GLY A 24 -6.37 6.73 0.92
C GLY A 24 -7.60 6.74 0.01
N GLU A 25 -8.49 7.71 0.17
CA GLU A 25 -9.70 7.83 -0.67
C GLU A 25 -9.37 8.07 -2.15
N LEU A 26 -8.35 8.89 -2.42
CA LEU A 26 -7.89 9.11 -3.79
C LEU A 26 -7.36 7.83 -4.42
N LEU A 27 -6.59 7.04 -3.66
CA LEU A 27 -6.02 5.78 -4.14
C LEU A 27 -7.11 4.75 -4.42
N GLU A 28 -8.10 4.59 -3.53
CA GLU A 28 -9.25 3.68 -3.77
C GLU A 28 -9.98 4.04 -5.07
N ARG A 29 -10.28 5.33 -5.28
CA ARG A 29 -10.89 5.78 -6.54
C ARG A 29 -10.03 5.47 -7.77
N ARG A 30 -8.70 5.51 -7.64
CA ARG A 30 -7.79 5.13 -8.74
C ARG A 30 -7.77 3.63 -8.97
N LEU A 31 -7.86 2.81 -7.93
CA LEU A 31 -7.97 1.35 -8.04
C LEU A 31 -9.28 0.96 -8.75
N ASP A 32 -10.38 1.64 -8.45
CA ASP A 32 -11.66 1.40 -9.12
C ASP A 32 -11.61 1.75 -10.61
N LEU A 33 -10.89 2.84 -10.98
CA LEU A 33 -10.71 3.23 -12.37
C LEU A 33 -9.90 2.23 -13.21
N VAL A 34 -9.08 1.40 -12.58
CA VAL A 34 -8.24 0.39 -13.26
C VAL A 34 -8.76 -1.03 -13.10
N ALA A 35 -9.90 -1.23 -12.43
CA ALA A 35 -10.43 -2.55 -12.12
C ALA A 35 -10.76 -3.37 -13.37
N GLY A 36 -11.32 -2.74 -14.41
CA GLY A 36 -11.61 -3.41 -15.68
C GLY A 36 -10.33 -3.88 -16.39
N GLN A 37 -9.29 -3.05 -16.39
CA GLN A 37 -8.00 -3.38 -16.98
C GLN A 37 -7.30 -4.49 -16.20
N ALA A 38 -7.45 -4.53 -14.87
CA ALA A 38 -6.95 -5.64 -14.07
C ALA A 38 -7.66 -6.94 -14.44
N GLN A 39 -8.97 -6.91 -14.69
CA GLN A 39 -9.72 -8.06 -15.17
C GLN A 39 -9.24 -8.52 -16.56
N ASP A 40 -9.10 -7.59 -17.51
CA ASP A 40 -8.64 -7.91 -18.86
C ASP A 40 -7.23 -8.53 -18.89
N LEU A 41 -6.39 -8.20 -17.90
CA LEU A 41 -5.02 -8.68 -17.77
C LEU A 41 -4.87 -9.88 -16.82
N GLY A 42 -5.95 -10.31 -16.15
CA GLY A 42 -5.89 -11.38 -15.14
C GLY A 42 -5.11 -11.02 -13.88
N CYS A 43 -5.11 -9.74 -13.50
CA CYS A 43 -4.38 -9.17 -12.36
C CYS A 43 -5.30 -8.73 -11.21
N GLU A 44 -6.51 -9.28 -11.10
CA GLU A 44 -7.50 -8.88 -10.09
C GLU A 44 -7.00 -9.18 -8.67
N ALA A 45 -6.29 -10.30 -8.49
CA ALA A 45 -5.75 -10.70 -7.20
C ALA A 45 -4.68 -9.70 -6.70
N GLU A 46 -3.83 -9.22 -7.59
CA GLU A 46 -2.81 -8.22 -7.31
C GLU A 46 -3.45 -6.87 -6.97
N LEU A 47 -4.49 -6.48 -7.72
CA LEU A 47 -5.24 -5.25 -7.44
C LEU A 47 -5.91 -5.31 -6.06
N GLU A 48 -6.49 -6.46 -5.69
CA GLU A 48 -7.09 -6.67 -4.37
C GLU A 48 -6.03 -6.70 -3.25
N GLY A 49 -4.84 -7.23 -3.56
CA GLY A 49 -3.67 -7.15 -2.69
C GLY A 49 -3.29 -5.70 -2.38
N LEU A 50 -3.37 -4.80 -3.35
CA LEU A 50 -3.14 -3.37 -3.14
C LEU A 50 -4.20 -2.75 -2.22
N ARG A 51 -5.49 -3.06 -2.40
CA ARG A 51 -6.56 -2.59 -1.48
C ARG A 51 -6.30 -3.04 -0.05
N THR A 52 -5.98 -4.31 0.14
CA THR A 52 -5.63 -4.88 1.45
C THR A 52 -4.42 -4.18 2.07
N LEU A 53 -3.39 -3.88 1.28
CA LEU A 53 -2.21 -3.16 1.75
C LEU A 53 -2.52 -1.72 2.17
N LEU A 54 -3.34 -1.00 1.40
CA LEU A 54 -3.76 0.36 1.72
C LEU A 54 -4.61 0.41 3.00
N ALA A 55 -5.55 -0.51 3.16
CA ALA A 55 -6.38 -0.64 4.36
C ALA A 55 -5.53 -0.83 5.64
N ARG A 56 -4.38 -1.48 5.52
CA ARG A 56 -3.41 -1.69 6.62
C ARG A 56 -2.44 -0.52 6.85
N GLY A 57 -2.64 0.62 6.17
CA GLY A 57 -1.77 1.78 6.31
C GLY A 57 -0.55 1.78 5.38
N GLY A 58 -0.55 0.95 4.33
CA GLY A 58 0.58 0.78 3.41
C GLY A 58 1.75 0.01 4.02
N GLY A 59 2.90 0.02 3.32
CA GLY A 59 4.12 -0.66 3.81
C GLY A 59 4.55 -0.20 5.20
N ALA A 60 4.51 1.11 5.47
CA ALA A 60 4.82 1.66 6.79
C ALA A 60 3.79 1.27 7.88
N GLY A 61 2.51 1.09 7.52
CA GLY A 61 1.50 0.57 8.43
C GLY A 61 1.77 -0.88 8.82
N ARG A 62 2.03 -1.74 7.83
CA ARG A 62 2.41 -3.15 8.06
C ARG A 62 3.66 -3.26 8.93
N GLN A 63 4.72 -2.52 8.61
CA GLN A 63 5.98 -2.56 9.38
C GLN A 63 5.79 -2.12 10.84
N ARG A 64 4.98 -1.09 11.10
CA ARG A 64 4.65 -0.66 12.47
C ARG A 64 3.89 -1.73 13.24
N SER A 65 2.87 -2.34 12.62
CA SER A 65 2.10 -3.42 13.25
C SER A 65 3.00 -4.62 13.62
N TYR A 66 3.91 -5.01 12.73
CA TYR A 66 4.88 -6.08 13.02
C TYR A 66 5.85 -5.71 14.13
N PHE A 67 6.36 -4.47 14.14
CA PHE A 67 7.22 -3.98 15.20
C PHE A 67 6.51 -3.97 16.57
N GLU A 68 5.25 -3.56 16.62
CA GLU A 68 4.44 -3.56 17.84
C GLU A 68 4.24 -4.97 18.41
N ILE A 69 4.15 -5.99 17.55
CA ILE A 69 3.94 -7.39 17.96
C ILE A 69 5.26 -8.08 18.34
N SER A 70 6.32 -7.88 17.55
CA SER A 70 7.50 -8.74 17.54
C SER A 70 8.83 -8.00 17.76
N GLY A 71 8.79 -6.68 17.96
CA GLY A 71 9.97 -5.84 18.07
C GLY A 71 10.78 -5.75 16.78
N MET A 72 11.96 -5.13 16.86
CA MET A 72 12.80 -4.85 15.69
C MET A 72 13.31 -6.13 15.02
N ASP A 73 13.71 -7.14 15.79
CA ASP A 73 14.22 -8.40 15.25
C ASP A 73 13.14 -9.17 14.48
N GLY A 74 11.90 -9.16 14.97
CA GLY A 74 10.78 -9.76 14.26
C GLY A 74 10.44 -9.02 12.97
N LEU A 75 10.49 -7.69 12.98
CA LEU A 75 10.30 -6.88 11.78
C LEU A 75 11.38 -7.14 10.72
N LEU A 76 12.65 -7.18 11.13
CA LEU A 76 13.76 -7.44 10.21
C LEU A 76 13.65 -8.81 9.56
N ARG A 77 13.29 -9.85 10.33
CA ARG A 77 13.01 -11.18 9.77
C ARG A 77 11.90 -11.14 8.72
N ASP A 78 10.74 -10.53 9.01
CA ASP A 78 9.62 -10.43 8.05
C ASP A 78 10.05 -9.72 6.75
N ILE A 79 10.74 -8.58 6.85
CA ILE A 79 11.21 -7.83 5.67
C ILE A 79 12.24 -8.63 4.87
N THR A 80 13.19 -9.30 5.54
CA THR A 80 14.22 -10.10 4.87
C THR A 80 13.61 -11.34 4.20
N GLU A 81 12.64 -12.00 4.82
CA GLU A 81 11.92 -13.13 4.20
C GLU A 81 11.12 -12.68 2.97
N LEU A 82 10.41 -11.55 3.07
CA LEU A 82 9.68 -10.95 1.94
C LEU A 82 10.58 -10.59 0.75
N THR A 83 11.79 -10.11 1.02
CA THR A 83 12.72 -9.60 0.00
C THR A 83 13.73 -10.65 -0.48
N GLY A 84 13.96 -11.68 0.32
CA GLY A 84 14.90 -12.78 0.04
C GLY A 84 14.24 -14.03 -0.54
N ALA A 85 12.90 -14.14 -0.52
CA ALA A 85 12.22 -15.26 -1.17
C ALA A 85 12.46 -15.23 -2.68
N PRO A 86 12.96 -16.31 -3.30
CA PRO A 86 13.02 -16.39 -4.76
C PRO A 86 11.61 -16.22 -5.30
N ARG A 87 11.41 -15.27 -6.23
CA ARG A 87 10.17 -15.19 -7.01
C ARG A 87 10.03 -16.49 -7.80
N THR A 88 9.35 -17.48 -7.24
CA THR A 88 8.87 -18.63 -8.00
C THR A 88 7.84 -18.10 -8.98
N GLY A 89 8.29 -17.83 -10.20
CA GLY A 89 7.39 -17.62 -11.32
C GLY A 89 6.70 -18.94 -11.65
N SER A 90 5.39 -18.90 -11.71
CA SER A 90 4.59 -19.67 -12.66
C SER A 90 3.30 -18.94 -12.93
#